data_AF-A0A432GXS7-F1
#
_entry.id   AF-A0A432GXS7-F1
#
_cell.length_a   1.000
_cell.length_b   1.000
_cell.length_c   1.000
_cell.angle_alpha   90.00
_cell.angle_beta   90.00
_cell.angle_gamma   90.00
#
_symmetry.space_group_name_H-M   'P 1'
#
loop_
_entity.id
_entity.type
_entity.pdbx_description
1 polymer ?
#
loop_
_entity_poly.entity_id
_entity_poly.type
_entity_poly.pdbx_seq_one_letter_code
_entity_poly.pdbx_strand_id
1 'polypeptide(L)'
;MIRHLLLLIALGNIGFGIWVMIEPRMVIDQMLEWQGSEPYSGVLSSASLGEMRAFMGGLVAMLGVVTFRALWNPAYAAWLQPMAWCYLGTALARGSSLLLDGGSYSRYTIISAAIEGGTALLLGVHSQRMLREAEQEFEEDDEEYDEEYEDEDEELA
;
A
#
# COMPACT_ATOMS: atom_id res chain seq x y z
N MET A 1 15.55 -5.30 5.11
CA MET A 1 15.28 -3.84 5.10
C MET A 1 13.87 -3.51 4.61
N ILE A 2 13.47 -3.91 3.39
CA ILE A 2 12.15 -3.58 2.79
C ILE A 2 10.97 -3.98 3.69
N ARG A 3 10.97 -5.21 4.24
CA ARG A 3 9.94 -5.69 5.17
C ARG A 3 9.71 -4.76 6.38
N HIS A 4 10.77 -4.19 6.94
CA HIS A 4 10.66 -3.31 8.12
C HIS A 4 10.08 -1.95 7.74
N LEU A 5 10.44 -1.43 6.55
CA LEU A 5 9.86 -0.21 6.02
C LEU A 5 8.36 -0.38 5.73
N LEU A 6 7.97 -1.49 5.09
CA LEU A 6 6.56 -1.82 4.84
C LEU A 6 5.78 -1.99 6.15
N LEU A 7 6.40 -2.56 7.19
CA LEU A 7 5.80 -2.66 8.51
C LEU A 7 5.54 -1.27 9.13
N LEU A 8 6.50 -0.36 9.05
CA LEU A 8 6.34 1.01 9.54
C LEU A 8 5.22 1.74 8.80
N ILE A 9 5.15 1.61 7.48
CA ILE A 9 4.07 2.19 6.66
C ILE A 9 2.71 1.60 7.07
N ALA A 10 2.64 0.28 7.25
CA ALA A 10 1.41 -0.40 7.67
C ALA A 10 0.92 0.12 9.03
N LEU A 11 1.81 0.24 10.02
CA LEU A 11 1.49 0.77 11.34
C LEU A 11 1.07 2.25 11.27
N GLY A 12 1.75 3.05 10.45
CA GLY A 12 1.38 4.44 10.19
C GLY A 12 -0.04 4.58 9.64
N ASN A 13 -0.40 3.75 8.66
CA ASN A 13 -1.73 3.75 8.07
C ASN A 13 -2.83 3.28 9.04
N ILE A 14 -2.55 2.27 9.86
CA ILE A 14 -3.47 1.82 10.92
C ILE A 14 -3.69 2.97 11.91
N GLY A 15 -2.61 3.57 12.41
CA GLY A 15 -2.68 4.67 13.37
C GLY A 15 -3.44 5.88 12.81
N PHE A 16 -3.09 6.31 11.59
CA PHE A 16 -3.76 7.42 10.91
C PHE A 16 -5.24 7.13 10.66
N GLY A 17 -5.57 5.94 10.16
CA GLY A 17 -6.96 5.57 9.89
C GLY A 17 -7.82 5.52 11.16
N ILE A 18 -7.28 4.96 12.25
CA ILE A 18 -7.94 4.98 13.57
C ILE A 18 -8.13 6.40 14.06
N TRP A 19 -7.11 7.25 13.90
CA TRP A 19 -7.19 8.64 14.31
C TRP A 19 -8.32 9.39 13.59
N VAL A 20 -8.46 9.23 12.28
CA VAL A 20 -9.57 9.78 11.49
C VAL A 20 -10.92 9.27 11.96
N MET A 21 -11.03 7.99 12.34
CA MET A 21 -12.29 7.42 12.82
C MET A 21 -12.75 8.04 14.15
N ILE A 22 -11.81 8.29 15.07
CA ILE A 22 -12.11 8.86 16.39
C ILE A 22 -12.34 10.37 16.29
N GLU A 23 -11.41 11.10 15.68
CA GLU A 23 -11.42 12.57 15.62
C GLU A 23 -11.21 13.12 14.20
N PRO A 24 -12.19 12.97 13.29
CA PRO A 24 -12.03 13.43 11.90
C PRO A 24 -11.85 14.95 11.77
N ARG A 25 -12.38 15.74 12.72
CA ARG A 25 -12.26 17.21 12.69
C ARG A 25 -10.81 17.66 12.91
N MET A 26 -10.17 17.11 13.93
CA MET A 26 -8.77 17.43 14.22
C MET A 26 -7.86 17.02 13.06
N VAL A 27 -8.16 15.89 12.41
CA VAL A 27 -7.40 15.49 11.21
C VAL A 27 -7.60 16.47 10.06
N ILE A 28 -8.82 16.97 9.82
CA ILE A 28 -9.07 17.99 8.80
C ILE A 28 -8.25 19.24 9.07
N ASP A 29 -8.31 19.77 10.29
CA ASP A 29 -7.58 20.97 10.67
C ASP A 29 -6.07 20.76 10.53
N GLN A 30 -5.56 19.59 10.95
CA GLN A 30 -4.15 19.25 10.79
C GLN A 30 -3.73 19.13 9.32
N MET A 31 -4.57 18.53 8.47
CA MET A 31 -4.30 18.41 7.04
C MET A 31 -4.30 19.77 6.35
N LEU A 32 -5.21 20.67 6.74
CA LEU A 32 -5.22 22.05 6.26
C LEU A 32 -3.96 22.80 6.67
N GLU A 33 -3.53 22.65 7.94
CA GLU A 33 -2.27 23.23 8.42
C GLU A 33 -1.07 22.69 7.61
N TRP A 34 -0.98 21.38 7.40
CA TRP A 34 0.10 20.79 6.58
C TRP A 34 0.08 21.26 5.13
N GLN A 35 -1.09 21.61 4.61
CA GLN A 35 -1.24 22.19 3.29
C GLN A 35 -0.87 23.67 3.23
N GLY A 36 -0.71 24.34 4.37
CA GLY A 36 -0.52 25.79 4.47
C GLY A 36 -1.81 26.58 4.28
N SER A 37 -2.96 25.94 4.50
CA SER A 37 -4.29 26.53 4.37
C SER A 37 -4.79 27.10 5.69
N GLU A 38 -5.71 28.06 5.62
CA GLU A 38 -6.43 28.56 6.80
C GLU A 38 -7.30 27.45 7.45
N PRO A 39 -7.52 27.50 8.77
CA PRO A 39 -8.40 26.55 9.46
C PRO A 39 -9.81 26.54 8.87
N TYR A 40 -10.46 25.38 8.92
CA TYR A 40 -11.82 25.27 8.42
C TYR A 40 -12.79 26.05 9.33
N SER A 41 -13.41 27.09 8.78
CA SER A 41 -14.33 27.97 9.53
C SER A 41 -15.81 27.60 9.38
N GLY A 42 -16.14 26.59 8.58
CA GLY A 42 -17.50 26.16 8.31
C GLY A 42 -18.07 25.16 9.31
N VAL A 43 -19.29 24.67 9.04
CA VAL A 43 -19.90 23.56 9.79
C VAL A 43 -19.93 22.32 8.90
N LEU A 44 -19.14 21.30 9.26
CA LEU A 44 -19.22 19.99 8.63
C LEU A 44 -20.44 19.24 9.13
N SER A 45 -21.27 18.77 8.20
CA SER A 45 -22.41 17.92 8.54
C SER A 45 -21.94 16.60 9.16
N SER A 46 -22.78 16.02 10.03
CA SER A 46 -22.48 14.69 10.61
C SER A 46 -22.32 13.61 9.54
N ALA A 47 -23.04 13.73 8.42
CA ALA A 47 -22.92 12.82 7.29
C ALA A 47 -21.53 12.95 6.63
N SER A 48 -21.04 14.16 6.38
CA SER A 48 -19.69 14.40 5.81
C SER A 48 -18.59 13.87 6.73
N LEU A 49 -18.74 14.03 8.05
CA LEU A 49 -17.82 13.43 9.02
C LEU A 49 -17.93 11.91 9.03
N GLY A 50 -19.12 11.34 8.80
CA GLY A 50 -19.32 9.90 8.63
C GLY A 50 -18.57 9.36 7.42
N GLU A 51 -18.70 10.01 6.27
CA GLU A 51 -17.97 9.65 5.04
C GLU A 51 -16.45 9.71 5.24
N MET A 52 -15.95 10.75 5.91
CA MET A 52 -14.53 10.86 6.26
C MET A 52 -14.04 9.68 7.11
N ARG A 53 -14.81 9.26 8.11
CA ARG A 53 -14.46 8.10 8.93
C ARG A 53 -14.43 6.81 8.11
N ALA A 54 -15.40 6.61 7.23
CA ALA A 54 -15.50 5.41 6.42
C ALA A 54 -14.39 5.34 5.37
N PHE A 55 -14.29 6.37 4.53
CA PHE A 55 -13.37 6.40 3.39
C PHE A 55 -11.96 6.75 3.77
N MET A 56 -11.72 7.79 4.57
CA MET A 56 -10.35 8.18 4.93
C MET A 56 -9.85 7.42 6.15
N GLY A 57 -10.72 7.12 7.12
CA GLY A 57 -10.36 6.33 8.29
C GLY A 57 -10.29 4.84 8.02
N GLY A 58 -11.44 4.24 7.73
CA GLY A 58 -11.60 2.80 7.55
C GLY A 58 -10.76 2.23 6.42
N LEU A 59 -10.80 2.84 5.23
CA LEU A 59 -10.01 2.36 4.08
C LEU A 59 -8.50 2.43 4.35
N VAL A 60 -7.98 3.56 4.86
CA VAL A 60 -6.54 3.71 5.11
C VAL A 60 -6.10 2.77 6.21
N ALA A 61 -6.88 2.61 7.28
CA ALA A 61 -6.60 1.61 8.31
C ALA A 61 -6.53 0.20 7.71
N MET A 62 -7.49 -0.16 6.85
CA MET A 62 -7.52 -1.47 6.20
C MET A 62 -6.36 -1.68 5.23
N LEU A 63 -5.90 -0.65 4.50
CA LEU A 63 -4.68 -0.74 3.71
C LEU A 63 -3.48 -1.11 4.59
N GLY A 64 -3.39 -0.52 5.79
CA GLY A 64 -2.38 -0.88 6.78
C GLY A 64 -2.55 -2.31 7.31
N VAL A 65 -3.76 -2.73 7.69
CA VAL A 65 -4.05 -4.09 8.18
C VAL A 65 -3.73 -5.16 7.13
N VAL A 66 -4.14 -4.95 5.87
CA VAL A 66 -3.86 -5.91 4.79
C VAL A 66 -2.36 -5.94 4.48
N THR A 67 -1.67 -4.79 4.45
CA THR A 67 -0.20 -4.75 4.30
C THR A 67 0.47 -5.52 5.44
N PHE A 68 0.06 -5.27 6.69
CA PHE A 68 0.57 -6.00 7.85
C PHE A 68 0.32 -7.49 7.70
N ARG A 69 -0.93 -7.91 7.44
CA ARG A 69 -1.28 -9.32 7.32
C ARG A 69 -0.55 -10.03 6.18
N ALA A 70 -0.31 -9.34 5.07
CA ALA A 70 0.48 -9.83 3.94
C ALA A 70 1.92 -10.15 4.38
N LEU A 71 2.57 -9.28 5.16
CA LEU A 71 3.94 -9.50 5.65
C LEU A 71 4.10 -10.73 6.58
N TRP A 72 3.00 -11.34 7.03
CA TRP A 72 2.99 -12.59 7.82
C TRP A 72 2.38 -13.78 7.07
N ASN A 73 2.06 -13.65 5.78
CA ASN A 73 1.54 -14.74 4.97
C ASN A 73 2.70 -15.48 4.27
N PRO A 74 2.75 -16.83 4.26
CA PRO A 74 3.70 -17.56 3.43
C PRO A 74 3.58 -17.22 1.93
N ALA A 75 2.36 -16.94 1.44
CA ALA A 75 2.12 -16.45 0.08
C ALA A 75 2.10 -14.91 0.00
N TYR A 76 3.00 -14.21 0.70
CA TYR A 76 2.91 -12.75 0.85
C TYR A 76 2.90 -12.00 -0.51
N ALA A 77 3.59 -12.51 -1.54
CA ALA A 77 3.69 -11.81 -2.84
C ALA A 77 2.33 -11.63 -3.53
N ALA A 78 1.45 -12.63 -3.44
CA ALA A 78 0.09 -12.58 -4.00
C ALA A 78 -0.78 -11.49 -3.36
N TRP A 79 -0.48 -11.11 -2.10
CA TRP A 79 -1.19 -10.05 -1.38
C TRP A 79 -0.56 -8.66 -1.57
N LEU A 80 0.75 -8.60 -1.83
CA LEU A 80 1.45 -7.32 -2.03
C LEU A 80 1.15 -6.69 -3.39
N GLN A 81 0.89 -7.49 -4.44
CA GLN A 81 0.60 -6.96 -5.78
C GLN A 81 -0.71 -6.14 -5.82
N PRO A 82 -1.86 -6.63 -5.31
CA PRO A 82 -3.08 -5.83 -5.21
C PRO A 82 -2.89 -4.57 -4.36
N MET A 83 -2.11 -4.66 -3.28
CA MET A 83 -1.80 -3.52 -2.42
C MET A 83 -1.01 -2.44 -3.16
N ALA A 84 -0.04 -2.83 -4.01
CA ALA A 84 0.69 -1.88 -4.84
C ALA A 84 -0.26 -1.07 -5.74
N TRP A 85 -1.27 -1.71 -6.32
CA TRP A 85 -2.29 -1.03 -7.13
C TRP A 85 -3.13 -0.04 -6.32
N CYS A 86 -3.48 -0.38 -5.07
CA CYS A 86 -4.18 0.55 -4.19
C CYS A 86 -3.37 1.82 -3.92
N TYR A 87 -2.09 1.70 -3.56
CA TYR A 87 -1.21 2.86 -3.34
C TYR A 87 -0.92 3.64 -4.62
N LEU A 88 -0.85 2.95 -5.77
CA LEU A 88 -0.74 3.64 -7.05
C LEU A 88 -2.01 4.46 -7.33
N GLY A 89 -3.18 3.90 -7.01
CA GLY A 89 -4.46 4.60 -7.10
C GLY A 89 -4.53 5.85 -6.22
N THR A 90 -4.03 5.79 -4.97
CA THR A 90 -3.97 6.98 -4.11
C THR A 90 -3.01 8.03 -4.68
N ALA A 91 -1.82 7.60 -5.14
CA ALA A 91 -0.86 8.52 -5.76
C ALA A 91 -1.42 9.18 -7.02
N LEU A 92 -2.20 8.43 -7.83
CA LEU A 92 -2.93 8.97 -8.99
C LEU A 92 -4.00 9.99 -8.56
N ALA A 93 -4.72 9.74 -7.47
CA ALA A 93 -5.69 10.70 -6.93
C ALA A 93 -5.01 11.99 -6.42
N ARG A 94 -3.80 11.89 -5.85
CA ARG A 94 -2.97 13.07 -5.54
C ARG A 94 -2.53 13.79 -6.81
N GLY A 95 -2.10 13.04 -7.81
CA GLY A 95 -1.72 13.56 -9.13
C GLY A 95 -2.88 14.30 -9.82
N SER A 96 -4.10 13.76 -9.74
CA SER A 96 -5.27 14.42 -10.34
C SER A 96 -5.60 15.73 -9.63
N SER A 97 -5.52 15.81 -8.30
CA SER A 97 -5.66 17.08 -7.56
C SER A 97 -4.60 18.10 -7.99
N LEU A 98 -3.33 17.69 -8.10
CA LEU A 98 -2.26 18.59 -8.56
C LEU A 98 -2.49 19.13 -9.98
N LEU A 99 -3.08 18.31 -10.87
CA LEU A 99 -3.36 18.68 -12.26
C LEU A 99 -4.63 19.54 -12.41
N LEU A 100 -5.69 19.23 -11.66
CA LEU A 100 -7.00 19.84 -11.82
C LEU A 100 -7.17 21.11 -11.00
N ASP A 101 -6.49 21.23 -9.85
CA ASP A 101 -6.66 22.36 -8.93
C ASP A 101 -5.78 23.57 -9.29
N GLY A 102 -5.39 23.69 -10.58
CA GLY A 102 -4.94 24.95 -11.18
C GLY A 102 -3.61 25.54 -10.70
N GLY A 103 -2.75 24.75 -10.06
CA GLY A 103 -1.40 25.19 -9.67
C GLY A 103 -1.21 25.54 -8.19
N SER A 104 -2.18 25.25 -7.31
CA SER A 104 -1.93 25.21 -5.87
C SER A 104 -1.13 23.96 -5.52
N TYR A 105 0.18 24.01 -5.77
CA TYR A 105 1.13 22.94 -5.44
C TYR A 105 1.35 22.88 -3.94
N SER A 106 0.39 22.30 -3.21
CA SER A 106 0.59 22.04 -1.80
C SER A 106 1.76 21.06 -1.63
N ARG A 107 2.77 21.47 -0.85
CA ARG A 107 3.92 20.62 -0.52
C ARG A 107 3.47 19.29 0.10
N TYR A 108 2.42 19.33 0.91
CA TYR A 108 1.80 18.15 1.49
C TYR A 108 1.33 17.17 0.40
N THR A 109 0.62 17.65 -0.62
CA THR A 109 0.10 16.79 -1.70
C THR A 109 1.24 16.17 -2.52
N ILE A 110 2.29 16.93 -2.80
CA ILE A 110 3.48 16.42 -3.53
C ILE A 110 4.20 15.36 -2.70
N ILE A 111 4.47 15.64 -1.43
CA ILE A 111 5.16 14.70 -0.53
C ILE A 111 4.32 13.42 -0.37
N SER A 112 3.00 13.56 -0.19
CA SER A 112 2.09 12.41 -0.08
C SER A 112 2.08 11.58 -1.36
N ALA A 113 2.02 12.21 -2.54
CA ALA A 113 2.10 11.50 -3.81
C ALA A 113 3.42 10.72 -3.97
N ALA A 114 4.54 11.31 -3.54
CA ALA A 114 5.84 10.66 -3.57
C ALA A 114 5.92 9.46 -2.61
N ILE A 115 5.37 9.59 -1.40
CA ILE A 115 5.33 8.50 -0.40
C ILE A 115 4.43 7.37 -0.89
N GLU A 116 3.22 7.68 -1.35
CA GLU A 116 2.24 6.71 -1.84
C GLU A 116 2.77 5.99 -3.10
N GLY A 117 3.28 6.74 -4.08
CA GLY A 117 3.87 6.18 -5.30
C GLY A 117 5.16 5.38 -5.02
N GLY A 118 6.01 5.85 -4.12
CA GLY A 118 7.19 5.12 -3.67
C GLY A 118 6.83 3.81 -2.96
N THR A 119 5.78 3.83 -2.13
CA THR A 119 5.25 2.62 -1.47
C THR A 119 4.70 1.64 -2.50
N ALA A 120 3.96 2.12 -3.51
CA ALA A 120 3.47 1.29 -4.61
C ALA A 120 4.61 0.59 -5.36
N LEU A 121 5.68 1.33 -5.69
CA LEU A 121 6.86 0.77 -6.35
C LEU A 121 7.57 -0.26 -5.47
N LEU A 122 7.75 0.03 -4.19
CA LEU A 122 8.37 -0.90 -3.25
C LEU A 122 7.57 -2.19 -3.13
N LEU A 123 6.26 -2.10 -3.02
CA LEU A 123 5.37 -3.26 -2.97
C LEU A 123 5.43 -4.06 -4.27
N GLY A 124 5.33 -3.41 -5.43
CA GLY A 124 5.31 -4.07 -6.74
C GLY A 124 6.64 -4.71 -7.12
N VAL A 125 7.77 -4.02 -6.91
CA VAL A 125 9.10 -4.59 -7.16
C VAL A 125 9.37 -5.74 -6.19
N HIS A 126 9.01 -5.60 -4.92
CA HIS A 126 9.23 -6.64 -3.94
C HIS A 126 8.36 -7.88 -4.22
N SER A 127 7.11 -7.71 -4.62
CA SER A 127 6.24 -8.83 -4.98
C SER A 127 6.74 -9.54 -6.24
N GLN A 128 7.11 -8.81 -7.29
CA GLN A 128 7.61 -9.43 -8.52
C GLN A 128 8.91 -10.20 -8.33
N ARG A 129 9.87 -9.65 -7.57
CA ARG A 129 11.15 -10.33 -7.32
C ARG A 129 10.94 -11.71 -6.73
N MET A 130 10.01 -11.80 -5.80
CA MET A 130 9.84 -13.03 -5.08
C MET A 130 8.81 -13.99 -5.70
N LEU A 131 7.86 -13.50 -6.52
CA LEU A 131 7.10 -14.38 -7.41
C LEU A 131 8.06 -15.08 -8.37
N ARG A 132 9.05 -14.35 -8.89
CA ARG A 132 10.07 -14.92 -9.77
C ARG A 132 10.97 -15.91 -9.05
N GLU A 133 11.38 -15.63 -7.81
CA GLU A 133 12.15 -16.60 -7.00
C GLU A 133 11.34 -17.88 -6.77
N ALA A 134 10.03 -17.77 -6.51
CA ALA A 134 9.16 -18.94 -6.33
C ALA A 134 8.89 -19.72 -7.64
N GLU A 135 8.80 -19.04 -8.79
CA GLU A 135 8.71 -19.70 -10.10
C GLU A 135 10.00 -20.46 -10.41
N GLN A 136 11.16 -19.87 -10.12
CA GLN A 136 12.46 -20.52 -10.35
C GLN A 136 12.69 -21.73 -9.45
N GLU A 137 12.34 -21.65 -8.16
CA GLU A 137 12.44 -22.80 -7.24
C GLU A 137 11.54 -23.95 -7.71
N PHE A 138 10.37 -23.65 -8.27
CA PHE A 138 9.48 -24.66 -8.83
C PHE A 138 10.00 -25.28 -10.14
N GLU A 139 10.60 -24.47 -11.02
CA GLU A 139 11.24 -24.96 -12.25
C GLU A 139 12.47 -25.84 -11.94
N GLU A 140 13.28 -25.46 -10.96
CA GLU A 140 14.44 -26.26 -10.51
C GLU A 140 14.00 -27.58 -9.88
N ASP A 141 12.96 -27.58 -9.03
CA ASP A 141 12.39 -28.81 -8.45
C ASP A 141 11.82 -29.75 -9.53
N ASP A 142 11.12 -29.22 -10.54
CA ASP A 142 10.59 -30.02 -11.66
C ASP A 142 11.72 -30.62 -12.52
N GLU A 143 12.79 -29.86 -12.80
CA GLU A 143 13.96 -30.35 -13.54
C GLU A 143 14.75 -31.44 -12.76
N GLU A 144 14.96 -31.26 -11.45
CA GLU A 144 15.61 -32.28 -10.60
C GLU A 144 14.77 -33.56 -10.52
N TYR A 145 13.44 -33.43 -10.48
CA TYR A 145 12.53 -34.57 -10.51
C TYR A 145 12.65 -35.32 -11.84
N ASP A 146 12.59 -34.64 -12.98
CA ASP A 146 12.72 -35.26 -14.30
C ASP A 146 14.09 -35.95 -14.50
N GLU A 147 15.20 -35.37 -14.01
CA GLU A 147 16.53 -36.01 -14.03
C GLU A 147 16.57 -37.28 -13.16
N GLU A 148 15.95 -37.29 -11.97
CA GLU A 148 15.90 -38.48 -11.09
C GLU A 148 15.16 -39.65 -11.76
N TYR A 149 14.10 -39.38 -12.54
CA TYR A 149 13.38 -40.42 -13.30
C TYR A 149 14.14 -40.91 -14.53
N GLU A 150 14.87 -40.03 -15.24
CA GLU A 150 15.72 -40.47 -16.36
C GLU A 150 16.84 -41.39 -15.89
N ASP A 151 17.47 -41.09 -14.75
CA ASP A 151 18.52 -41.93 -14.16
C ASP A 151 17.97 -43.29 -13.65
N GLU A 152 16.78 -43.33 -13.03
CA GLU A 152 16.14 -44.59 -12.61
C GLU A 152 15.78 -45.49 -13.81
N ASP A 153 15.31 -44.91 -14.92
CA ASP A 153 14.98 -45.65 -16.14
C ASP A 153 16.25 -46.17 -16.86
N GLU A 154 17.38 -45.46 -16.79
CA GLU A 154 18.68 -45.94 -17.29
C GLU A 154 19.29 -47.06 -16.42
N GLU A 155 19.12 -47.07 -15.10
CA GLU A 155 19.60 -48.15 -14.23
C GLU A 155 18.82 -49.47 -14.39
N LEU A 156 17.59 -49.42 -14.91
CA LEU A 156 16.71 -50.59 -15.08
C LEU A 156 16.75 -51.23 -16.49
N ALA A 157 17.48 -50.63 -17.44
CA ALA A 157 17.63 -51.10 -18.82
C ALA A 157 18.86 -52.01 -19.05
#